data_AF-A0A6M1SBE7-F1
#
_entry.id   AF-A0A6M1SBE7-F1
#
_cell.length_a   1.000
_cell.length_b   1.000
_cell.length_c   1.000
_cell.angle_alpha   90.00
_cell.angle_beta   90.00
_cell.angle_gamma   90.00
#
_symmetry.space_group_name_H-M   'P 1'
#
loop_
_entity.id
_entity.type
_entity.pdbx_description
1 polymer ?
#
loop_
_entity_poly.entity_id
_entity_poly.type
_entity_poly.pdbx_seq_one_letter_code
_entity_poly.pdbx_strand_id
1 'polypeptide(L)'
;MLNNGKFFLPPPKDGSDFKELFKRLAAAGAGRPLGSDGFPAGPWTPELLATAISEIDSNRIGVDLRTVQLWFQENDKGISTANIRWLARIFGCDDPAATSEWQMELSAAQARLTVKRRYGKRDTGSTPFEGRDLAPAAIGIDGLESATGLVQFAHATGGKIRPFGLAMRSEALFSKGSPLNLPAAVFAGATALGFLSYVTGIHSANVERMDGVAKQVGFLWAPNWTFVFLVVLPLFLAFTIDLLVFWKSEGRFTVGAPRDQVESLNGWARIVASSSFTYWAVFLVCIVFAGVIQWVEVCLLPLMKGGGDYAIDWGKIAIVRPDIISVPEEIIFTGLAYSYMAICFYIFFVGLILLYTIAHDFSTITRKLKLRTHGHQLCEINEIAFKTMSGIFRCTALGIMVAICMKGQSSYLTSASRNIAVWLISDMSSVLHGRISPNLETGYRMPTHYSSLLIVVSTSIVFLFACVRIGLDIQLRKTLWIMSTVVALLIGSYLLIDAFPGFSILLALSVLSALYGLFNPGFGTWRGCGFGAKINVS
;
A
#
# COMPACT_ATOMS: atom_id res chain seq x y z
N MET A 1 -30.53 32.83 -33.27
CA MET A 1 -31.82 32.13 -33.36
C MET A 1 -32.51 32.25 -32.01
N LEU A 2 -33.83 32.12 -31.92
CA LEU A 2 -34.52 32.14 -30.64
C LEU A 2 -34.86 30.71 -30.24
N ASN A 3 -34.48 30.32 -29.03
CA ASN A 3 -34.87 29.05 -28.43
C ASN A 3 -35.33 29.34 -26.99
N ASN A 4 -36.53 28.89 -26.60
CA ASN A 4 -37.14 29.15 -25.29
C ASN A 4 -37.09 30.63 -24.83
N GLY A 5 -37.33 31.59 -25.74
CA GLY A 5 -37.33 33.03 -25.41
C GLY A 5 -35.95 33.63 -25.09
N LYS A 6 -34.88 32.86 -25.29
CA LYS A 6 -33.48 33.26 -25.05
C LYS A 6 -32.70 33.34 -26.36
N PHE A 7 -31.63 34.13 -26.37
CA PHE A 7 -30.75 34.28 -27.52
C PHE A 7 -29.89 33.04 -27.71
N PHE A 8 -30.19 32.24 -28.72
CA PHE A 8 -29.50 30.98 -29.02
C PHE A 8 -28.50 31.15 -30.17
N LEU A 9 -27.30 30.61 -29.95
CA LEU A 9 -26.28 30.40 -30.98
C LEU A 9 -25.99 28.90 -31.08
N PRO A 10 -25.92 28.32 -32.29
CA PRO A 10 -25.53 26.93 -32.46
C PRO A 10 -24.02 26.75 -32.20
N PRO A 11 -23.58 25.56 -31.74
CA PRO A 11 -22.16 25.26 -31.55
C PRO A 11 -21.40 25.36 -32.90
N PRO A 12 -20.35 26.17 -33.00
CA PRO A 12 -19.68 26.44 -34.27
C PRO A 12 -18.86 25.25 -34.81
N LYS A 13 -18.46 24.30 -33.96
CA LYS A 13 -17.61 23.13 -34.28
C LYS A 13 -16.33 23.51 -35.05
N ASP A 14 -15.81 24.70 -34.79
CA ASP A 14 -14.68 25.33 -35.47
C ASP A 14 -13.31 24.89 -34.92
N GLY A 15 -13.29 24.04 -33.90
CA GLY A 15 -12.07 23.54 -33.29
C GLY A 15 -11.43 24.50 -32.28
N SER A 16 -12.07 25.63 -31.97
CA SER A 16 -11.59 26.60 -30.97
C SER A 16 -11.41 25.96 -29.58
N ASP A 17 -10.45 26.48 -28.82
CA ASP A 17 -10.27 26.06 -27.44
C ASP A 17 -11.38 26.62 -26.53
N PHE A 18 -11.48 26.07 -25.32
CA PHE A 18 -12.54 26.45 -24.39
C PHE A 18 -12.57 27.98 -24.11
N LYS A 19 -11.42 28.65 -24.05
CA LYS A 19 -11.34 30.06 -23.68
C LYS A 19 -11.82 30.97 -24.81
N GLU A 20 -11.43 30.66 -26.05
CA GLU A 20 -11.89 31.34 -27.25
C GLU A 20 -13.41 31.18 -27.43
N LEU A 21 -13.90 29.94 -27.30
CA LEU A 21 -15.31 29.62 -27.44
C LEU A 21 -16.15 30.29 -26.35
N PHE A 22 -15.70 30.25 -25.09
CA PHE A 22 -16.38 30.89 -23.96
C PHE A 22 -16.44 32.40 -24.11
N LYS A 23 -15.33 33.07 -24.49
CA LYS A 23 -15.31 34.53 -24.68
C LYS A 23 -16.28 34.97 -25.76
N ARG A 24 -16.35 34.25 -26.88
CA ARG A 24 -17.27 34.56 -27.99
C ARG A 24 -18.74 34.46 -27.55
N LEU A 25 -19.10 33.41 -26.81
CA LEU A 25 -20.46 33.20 -26.31
C LEU A 25 -20.84 34.20 -25.21
N ALA A 26 -19.90 34.48 -24.31
CA ALA A 26 -20.09 35.48 -23.26
C ALA A 26 -20.30 36.89 -23.87
N ALA A 27 -19.47 37.28 -24.85
CA ALA A 27 -19.59 38.56 -25.54
C ALA A 27 -20.90 38.68 -26.34
N ALA A 28 -21.34 37.58 -26.97
CA ALA A 28 -22.59 37.55 -27.72
C ALA A 28 -23.86 37.48 -26.86
N GLY A 29 -23.73 37.25 -25.54
CA GLY A 29 -24.88 37.12 -24.64
C GLY A 29 -25.71 35.84 -24.88
N ALA A 30 -25.09 34.76 -25.36
CA ALA A 30 -25.79 33.50 -25.62
C ALA A 30 -26.47 32.96 -24.36
N GLY A 31 -27.74 32.55 -24.46
CA GLY A 31 -28.53 32.05 -23.33
C GLY A 31 -29.20 33.14 -22.47
N ARG A 32 -29.02 34.43 -22.78
CA ARG A 32 -29.72 35.52 -22.07
C ARG A 32 -31.14 35.72 -22.60
N PRO A 33 -32.09 36.14 -21.75
CA PRO A 33 -33.39 36.60 -22.21
C PRO A 33 -33.22 37.86 -23.08
N LEU A 34 -34.14 38.06 -24.03
CA LEU A 34 -34.19 39.27 -24.82
C LEU A 34 -34.72 40.46 -24.00
N GLY A 35 -34.23 41.66 -24.29
CA GLY A 35 -34.84 42.91 -23.84
C GLY A 35 -36.17 43.18 -24.55
N SER A 36 -36.93 44.14 -24.04
CA SER A 36 -38.21 44.59 -24.63
C SER A 36 -38.08 45.19 -26.05
N ASP A 37 -36.85 45.38 -26.52
CA ASP A 37 -36.44 45.89 -27.83
C ASP A 37 -36.09 44.77 -28.84
N GLY A 38 -36.15 43.49 -28.43
CA GLY A 38 -35.86 42.34 -29.30
C GLY A 38 -34.36 42.06 -29.48
N PHE A 39 -33.48 42.80 -28.79
CA PHE A 39 -32.03 42.57 -28.79
C PHE A 39 -31.60 41.78 -27.54
N PRO A 40 -30.48 41.02 -27.59
CA PRO A 40 -29.95 40.36 -26.40
C PRO A 40 -29.56 41.40 -25.34
N ALA A 41 -29.85 41.11 -24.06
CA ALA A 41 -29.69 42.03 -22.92
C ALA A 41 -28.23 42.47 -22.59
N GLY A 42 -27.30 42.33 -23.54
CA GLY A 42 -25.87 42.62 -23.43
C GLY A 42 -25.01 41.37 -23.18
N PRO A 43 -23.67 41.53 -23.12
CA PRO A 43 -22.74 40.42 -22.83
C PRO A 43 -22.94 39.87 -21.42
N TRP A 44 -22.48 38.64 -21.18
CA TRP A 44 -22.37 38.08 -19.83
C TRP A 44 -21.24 38.76 -19.05
N THR A 45 -21.53 39.25 -17.85
CA THR A 45 -20.51 39.58 -16.86
C THR A 45 -20.31 38.41 -15.88
N PRO A 46 -19.16 38.31 -15.18
CA PRO A 46 -18.94 37.26 -14.20
C PRO A 46 -20.02 37.18 -13.12
N GLU A 47 -20.53 38.34 -12.69
CA GLU A 47 -21.56 38.46 -11.66
C GLU A 47 -22.90 37.93 -12.18
N LEU A 48 -23.32 38.36 -13.37
CA LEU A 48 -24.56 37.91 -13.99
C LEU A 48 -24.55 36.40 -14.26
N LEU A 49 -23.41 35.87 -14.71
CA LEU A 49 -23.27 34.44 -15.03
C LEU A 49 -23.22 33.58 -13.75
N ALA A 50 -22.58 34.04 -12.68
CA ALA A 50 -22.57 33.35 -11.39
C ALA A 50 -23.98 33.27 -10.78
N THR A 51 -24.74 34.36 -10.86
CA THR A 51 -26.14 34.40 -10.42
C THR A 51 -26.99 33.46 -11.27
N ALA A 52 -26.90 33.52 -12.60
CA ALA A 52 -27.68 32.67 -13.48
C ALA A 52 -27.40 31.16 -13.30
N ILE A 53 -26.16 30.77 -12.99
CA ILE A 53 -25.83 29.36 -12.67
C ILE A 53 -26.38 28.94 -11.30
N SER A 54 -26.46 29.88 -10.35
CA SER A 54 -26.95 29.61 -9.00
C SER A 54 -28.48 29.56 -8.93
N GLU A 55 -29.17 30.22 -9.86
CA GLU A 55 -30.64 30.19 -10.00
C GLU A 55 -31.18 28.92 -10.70
N ILE A 56 -30.31 28.05 -11.20
CA ILE A 56 -30.73 26.77 -11.79
C ILE A 56 -31.20 25.83 -10.65
N ASP A 57 -32.49 25.49 -10.61
CA ASP A 57 -33.14 24.64 -9.57
C ASP A 57 -32.40 23.33 -9.22
N SER A 58 -31.63 22.80 -10.17
CA SER A 58 -30.85 21.56 -10.01
C SER A 58 -29.44 21.78 -9.41
N ASN A 59 -29.07 23.02 -9.09
CA ASN A 59 -27.77 23.40 -8.52
C ASN A 59 -27.91 23.94 -7.08
N ARG A 60 -28.08 23.04 -6.10
CA ARG A 60 -28.23 23.40 -4.67
C ARG A 60 -27.00 24.06 -4.02
N ILE A 61 -25.85 24.02 -4.68
CA ILE A 61 -24.55 24.46 -4.14
C ILE A 61 -24.16 25.86 -4.67
N GLY A 62 -24.76 26.29 -5.79
CA GLY A 62 -24.36 27.51 -6.50
C GLY A 62 -22.97 27.40 -7.13
N VAL A 63 -22.53 28.49 -7.78
CA VAL A 63 -21.12 28.62 -8.21
C VAL A 63 -20.55 29.91 -7.63
N ASP A 64 -19.39 29.78 -6.99
CA ASP A 64 -18.67 30.91 -6.40
C ASP A 64 -18.22 31.93 -7.47
N LEU A 65 -18.45 33.21 -7.20
CA LEU A 65 -18.13 34.33 -8.11
C LEU A 65 -16.65 34.32 -8.52
N ARG A 66 -15.75 34.02 -7.57
CA ARG A 66 -14.30 33.97 -7.86
C ARG A 66 -13.95 32.88 -8.87
N THR A 67 -14.72 31.79 -8.89
CA THR A 67 -14.56 30.71 -9.87
C THR A 67 -14.98 31.18 -11.27
N VAL A 68 -16.08 31.92 -11.39
CA VAL A 68 -16.55 32.47 -12.69
C VAL A 68 -15.60 33.55 -13.20
N GLN A 69 -15.08 34.42 -12.34
CA GLN A 69 -14.09 35.43 -12.72
C GLN A 69 -12.83 34.81 -13.34
N LEU A 70 -12.38 33.64 -12.86
CA LEU A 70 -11.25 32.90 -13.45
C LEU A 70 -11.53 32.42 -14.88
N TRP A 71 -12.80 32.26 -15.28
CA TRP A 71 -13.16 31.85 -16.63
C TRP A 71 -13.00 32.99 -17.64
N PHE A 72 -13.32 34.22 -17.22
CA PHE A 72 -13.17 35.44 -18.04
C PHE A 72 -11.72 35.91 -18.17
N GLN A 73 -10.85 35.54 -17.23
CA GLN A 73 -9.42 35.85 -17.30
C GLN A 73 -8.70 35.08 -18.43
N GLU A 74 -7.69 35.73 -19.02
CA GLU A 74 -6.76 35.12 -19.97
C GLU A 74 -5.79 34.21 -19.22
N ASN A 75 -6.18 32.95 -19.06
CA ASN A 75 -5.37 31.94 -18.39
C ASN A 75 -5.60 30.56 -19.04
N ASP A 76 -4.69 29.64 -18.78
CA ASP A 76 -4.80 28.25 -19.24
C ASP A 76 -5.59 27.35 -18.27
N LYS A 77 -6.38 27.95 -17.37
CA LYS A 77 -7.21 27.19 -16.43
C LYS A 77 -8.52 26.84 -17.11
N GLY A 78 -8.76 25.55 -17.26
CA GLY A 78 -10.03 25.05 -17.76
C GLY A 78 -11.10 24.92 -16.67
N ILE A 79 -12.28 24.42 -17.04
CA ILE A 79 -13.47 24.31 -16.18
C ILE A 79 -13.74 22.85 -15.75
N SER A 80 -14.36 22.67 -14.58
CA SER A 80 -14.83 21.35 -14.10
C SER A 80 -16.01 20.81 -14.93
N THR A 81 -16.19 19.50 -14.95
CA THR A 81 -17.28 18.85 -15.69
C THR A 81 -18.68 19.26 -15.19
N ALA A 82 -18.82 19.53 -13.89
CA ALA A 82 -20.07 20.03 -13.31
C ALA A 82 -20.43 21.42 -13.84
N ASN A 83 -19.44 22.32 -13.91
CA ASN A 83 -19.64 23.68 -14.41
C ASN A 83 -19.84 23.73 -15.93
N ILE A 84 -19.23 22.80 -16.68
CA ILE A 84 -19.51 22.62 -18.12
C ILE A 84 -20.99 22.25 -18.34
N ARG A 85 -21.56 21.39 -17.49
CA ARG A 85 -22.99 21.02 -17.58
C ARG A 85 -23.90 22.22 -17.34
N TRP A 86 -23.57 23.08 -16.38
CA TRP A 86 -24.35 24.29 -16.12
C TRP A 86 -24.24 25.32 -17.25
N LEU A 87 -23.04 25.55 -17.78
CA LEU A 87 -22.84 26.41 -18.94
C LEU A 87 -23.57 25.89 -20.19
N ALA A 88 -23.53 24.58 -20.42
CA ALA A 88 -24.25 23.95 -21.52
C ALA A 88 -25.76 24.16 -21.43
N ARG A 89 -26.31 24.13 -20.21
CA ARG A 89 -27.74 24.40 -19.98
C ARG A 89 -28.13 25.85 -20.24
N ILE A 90 -27.28 26.80 -19.83
CA ILE A 90 -27.47 28.24 -20.11
C ILE A 90 -27.38 28.52 -21.61
N PHE A 91 -26.31 28.08 -22.28
CA PHE A 91 -26.11 28.30 -23.71
C PHE A 91 -27.08 27.50 -24.60
N GLY A 92 -27.55 26.35 -24.10
CA GLY A 92 -28.62 25.55 -24.69
C GLY A 92 -30.03 26.07 -24.41
N CYS A 93 -30.18 27.22 -23.75
CA CYS A 93 -31.47 27.85 -23.47
C CYS A 93 -32.48 26.93 -22.75
N ASP A 94 -32.00 26.05 -21.86
CA ASP A 94 -32.79 25.02 -21.17
C ASP A 94 -33.47 23.97 -22.06
N ASP A 95 -33.18 23.94 -23.37
CA ASP A 95 -33.62 22.89 -24.28
C ASP A 95 -32.73 21.64 -24.12
N PRO A 96 -33.30 20.44 -23.83
CA PRO A 96 -32.53 19.21 -23.66
C PRO A 96 -31.63 18.85 -24.85
N ALA A 97 -32.09 19.08 -26.09
CA ALA A 97 -31.34 18.72 -27.30
C ALA A 97 -30.15 19.67 -27.48
N ALA A 98 -30.41 20.98 -27.46
CA ALA A 98 -29.38 22.00 -27.56
C ALA A 98 -28.38 21.97 -26.39
N THR A 99 -28.83 21.63 -25.18
CA THR A 99 -27.96 21.45 -24.01
C THR A 99 -27.00 20.29 -24.20
N SER A 100 -27.46 19.17 -24.74
CA SER A 100 -26.59 18.01 -25.03
C SER A 100 -25.52 18.35 -26.06
N GLU A 101 -25.89 19.06 -27.13
CA GLU A 101 -24.96 19.53 -28.15
C GLU A 101 -23.91 20.50 -27.59
N TRP A 102 -24.34 21.47 -26.78
CA TRP A 102 -23.44 22.39 -26.10
C TRP A 102 -22.54 21.69 -25.09
N GLN A 103 -23.04 20.67 -24.39
CA GLN A 103 -22.23 19.90 -23.44
C GLN A 103 -21.13 19.10 -24.16
N MET A 104 -21.44 18.51 -25.32
CA MET A 104 -20.46 17.82 -26.15
C MET A 104 -19.39 18.78 -26.67
N GLU A 105 -19.78 19.94 -27.20
CA GLU A 105 -18.82 20.90 -27.76
C GLU A 105 -17.94 21.55 -26.69
N LEU A 106 -18.50 21.96 -25.54
CA LEU A 106 -17.72 22.53 -24.44
C LEU A 106 -16.74 21.51 -23.84
N SER A 107 -17.14 20.23 -23.77
CA SER A 107 -16.26 19.15 -23.32
C SER A 107 -15.11 18.90 -24.30
N ALA A 108 -15.39 18.96 -25.61
CA ALA A 108 -14.38 18.85 -26.65
C ALA A 108 -13.42 20.06 -26.63
N ALA A 109 -13.93 21.28 -26.50
CA ALA A 109 -13.14 22.50 -26.39
C ALA A 109 -12.23 22.50 -25.15
N GLN A 110 -12.71 21.97 -24.03
CA GLN A 110 -11.92 21.77 -22.80
C GLN A 110 -10.81 20.72 -22.99
N ALA A 111 -11.09 19.65 -23.75
CA ALA A 111 -10.08 18.66 -24.11
C ALA A 111 -8.99 19.29 -24.99
N ARG A 112 -9.37 20.14 -25.96
CA ARG A 112 -8.43 20.90 -26.80
C ARG A 112 -7.56 21.86 -25.97
N LEU A 113 -8.13 22.63 -25.03
CA LEU A 113 -7.37 23.49 -24.12
C LEU A 113 -6.37 22.68 -23.25
N THR A 114 -6.79 21.50 -22.78
CA THR A 114 -5.92 20.60 -22.00
C THR A 114 -4.75 20.07 -22.84
N VAL A 115 -4.98 19.83 -24.13
CA VAL A 115 -3.95 19.43 -25.09
C VAL A 115 -3.00 20.61 -25.39
N LYS A 116 -3.52 21.80 -25.68
CA LYS A 116 -2.75 23.05 -25.88
C LYS A 116 -1.84 23.35 -24.70
N ARG A 117 -2.33 23.19 -23.46
CA ARG A 117 -1.53 23.33 -22.23
C ARG A 117 -0.38 22.32 -22.12
N ARG A 118 -0.56 21.10 -22.65
CA ARG A 118 0.49 20.07 -22.65
C ARG A 118 1.58 20.37 -23.69
N TYR A 119 1.22 21.00 -24.81
CA TYR A 119 2.17 21.44 -25.83
C TYR A 119 2.90 22.73 -25.43
N GLY A 120 2.20 23.73 -24.88
CA GLY A 120 2.85 24.97 -24.40
C GLY A 120 3.86 24.76 -23.26
N LYS A 121 3.72 23.68 -22.47
CA LYS A 121 4.69 23.26 -21.45
C LYS A 121 5.90 22.50 -22.03
N ARG A 122 5.82 22.04 -23.28
CA ARG A 122 6.97 21.49 -24.04
C ARG A 122 7.74 22.61 -24.74
N ASP A 123 7.06 23.59 -25.32
CA ASP A 123 7.70 24.65 -26.11
C ASP A 123 8.40 25.73 -25.26
N THR A 124 8.07 25.87 -23.97
CA THR A 124 8.82 26.73 -23.03
C THR A 124 10.14 26.10 -22.55
N GLY A 125 10.48 24.90 -23.00
CA GLY A 125 11.70 24.17 -22.65
C GLY A 125 12.66 23.93 -23.82
N SER A 126 12.46 24.53 -24.98
CA SER A 126 13.29 24.26 -26.16
C SER A 126 13.45 25.49 -27.04
N THR A 127 14.69 25.96 -27.14
CA THR A 127 15.18 26.85 -28.19
C THR A 127 14.95 26.22 -29.59
N PRO A 128 14.68 27.03 -30.64
CA PRO A 128 14.27 26.50 -31.94
C PRO A 128 15.48 26.01 -32.73
N PHE A 129 15.36 24.83 -33.34
CA PHE A 129 16.19 24.45 -34.48
C PHE A 129 15.28 24.29 -35.70
N GLU A 130 15.57 25.07 -36.73
CA GLU A 130 14.92 25.06 -38.03
C GLU A 130 15.13 23.75 -38.79
N GLY A 131 14.09 23.38 -39.57
CA GLY A 131 14.22 22.77 -40.88
C GLY A 131 14.42 21.25 -40.93
N ARG A 132 13.39 20.53 -41.39
CA ARG A 132 13.26 20.20 -42.82
C ARG A 132 12.01 19.34 -43.05
N ASP A 133 11.22 19.78 -44.03
CA ASP A 133 10.08 19.10 -44.62
C ASP A 133 10.40 17.69 -45.11
N LEU A 134 9.40 16.80 -45.06
CA LEU A 134 9.00 15.95 -46.18
C LEU A 134 7.61 15.33 -45.89
N ALA A 135 6.69 15.60 -46.80
CA ALA A 135 5.30 15.14 -46.82
C ALA A 135 5.17 13.81 -47.63
N PRO A 136 3.98 13.18 -47.74
CA PRO A 136 3.81 11.75 -47.47
C PRO A 136 3.37 10.93 -48.70
N ALA A 137 3.46 9.60 -48.62
CA ALA A 137 2.81 8.69 -49.56
C ALA A 137 1.88 7.71 -48.82
N ALA A 138 0.59 7.80 -49.16
CA ALA A 138 -0.44 6.82 -48.85
C ALA A 138 -0.48 5.72 -49.94
N ILE A 139 -0.93 4.51 -49.59
CA ILE A 139 -1.84 3.61 -50.34
C ILE A 139 -2.16 2.44 -49.40
N GLY A 140 -3.45 2.10 -49.26
CA GLY A 140 -3.98 1.19 -48.25
C GLY A 140 -4.50 -0.17 -48.73
N ILE A 141 -5.36 -0.72 -47.86
CA ILE A 141 -6.49 -1.65 -48.07
C ILE A 141 -6.22 -3.18 -48.09
N ASP A 142 -6.67 -3.77 -46.97
CA ASP A 142 -7.44 -5.01 -46.73
C ASP A 142 -6.91 -6.42 -47.06
N GLY A 143 -6.98 -7.29 -46.03
CA GLY A 143 -7.95 -8.39 -46.10
C GLY A 143 -7.44 -9.83 -45.90
N LEU A 144 -7.68 -10.35 -44.69
CA LEU A 144 -8.20 -11.70 -44.39
C LEU A 144 -7.24 -12.88 -44.08
N GLU A 145 -7.08 -13.08 -42.76
CA GLU A 145 -7.31 -14.30 -41.95
C GLU A 145 -6.83 -15.69 -42.40
N SER A 146 -5.93 -16.26 -41.58
CA SER A 146 -6.06 -17.56 -40.90
C SER A 146 -4.96 -17.59 -39.83
N ALA A 147 -5.11 -17.99 -38.56
CA ALA A 147 -6.00 -18.97 -37.99
C ALA A 147 -6.33 -18.63 -36.52
N THR A 148 -7.57 -18.92 -36.19
CA THR A 148 -8.26 -18.87 -34.91
C THR A 148 -7.71 -19.92 -33.94
N GLY A 149 -7.46 -19.53 -32.69
CA GLY A 149 -7.29 -20.48 -31.59
C GLY A 149 -6.37 -19.98 -30.46
N LEU A 150 -6.98 -19.64 -29.31
CA LEU A 150 -6.34 -19.56 -27.99
C LEU A 150 -5.52 -18.32 -27.57
N VAL A 151 -5.97 -17.08 -27.84
CA VAL A 151 -5.59 -15.93 -26.97
C VAL A 151 -6.68 -14.84 -26.94
N GLN A 152 -7.93 -15.22 -26.69
CA GLN A 152 -9.01 -14.23 -26.52
C GLN A 152 -9.19 -13.90 -25.04
N PHE A 153 -8.23 -13.20 -24.42
CA PHE A 153 -8.43 -12.37 -23.20
C PHE A 153 -7.28 -11.40 -22.92
N ALA A 154 -6.50 -10.98 -23.93
CA ALA A 154 -5.49 -9.96 -23.74
C ALA A 154 -5.21 -9.20 -25.04
N HIS A 155 -6.09 -8.28 -25.43
CA HIS A 155 -5.75 -7.00 -26.08
C HIS A 155 -7.01 -6.28 -26.56
N ALA A 156 -7.59 -5.45 -25.70
CA ALA A 156 -8.48 -4.37 -26.12
C ALA A 156 -8.41 -3.23 -25.11
N THR A 157 -7.37 -2.41 -25.22
CA THR A 157 -7.39 -0.92 -25.17
C THR A 157 -5.99 -0.38 -24.85
N GLY A 158 -5.36 0.22 -25.86
CA GLY A 158 -4.27 1.18 -25.70
C GLY A 158 -4.77 2.49 -25.09
N GLY A 159 -5.32 2.42 -23.88
CA GLY A 159 -5.78 3.55 -23.10
C GLY A 159 -4.76 3.89 -22.02
N LYS A 160 -4.43 5.19 -21.89
CA LYS A 160 -3.63 5.74 -20.79
C LYS A 160 -4.01 5.08 -19.45
N ILE A 161 -3.05 4.43 -18.81
CA ILE A 161 -3.16 3.79 -17.50
C ILE A 161 -3.82 4.77 -16.54
N ARG A 162 -5.09 4.53 -16.18
CA ARG A 162 -5.76 5.25 -15.08
C ARG A 162 -5.09 4.79 -13.78
N PRO A 163 -4.41 5.64 -13.00
CA PRO A 163 -3.66 5.22 -11.82
C PRO A 163 -4.56 5.14 -10.57
N PHE A 164 -5.76 4.57 -10.71
CA PHE A 164 -6.72 4.43 -9.61
C PHE A 164 -6.96 2.95 -9.32
N GLY A 165 -5.95 2.30 -8.74
CA GLY A 165 -6.03 0.92 -8.25
C GLY A 165 -5.51 0.82 -6.82
N LEU A 166 -6.06 -0.12 -6.05
CA LEU A 166 -5.66 -0.40 -4.68
C LEU A 166 -4.14 -0.65 -4.58
N ALA A 167 -3.57 -1.42 -5.52
CA ALA A 167 -2.13 -1.67 -5.62
C ALA A 167 -1.28 -0.39 -5.67
N MET A 168 -1.68 0.59 -6.48
CA MET A 168 -0.96 1.86 -6.59
C MET A 168 -1.08 2.73 -5.33
N ARG A 169 -2.22 2.68 -4.63
CA ARG A 169 -2.38 3.37 -3.34
C ARG A 169 -1.55 2.70 -2.25
N SER A 170 -1.52 1.37 -2.23
CA SER A 170 -0.74 0.58 -1.30
C SER A 170 0.76 0.74 -1.52
N GLU A 171 1.24 0.79 -2.75
CA GLU A 171 2.65 1.13 -3.01
C GLU A 171 2.97 2.57 -2.61
N ALA A 172 2.05 3.51 -2.87
CA ALA A 172 2.25 4.91 -2.52
C ALA A 172 2.38 5.13 -1.00
N LEU A 173 1.78 4.29 -0.16
CA LEU A 173 1.96 4.32 1.30
C LEU A 173 3.42 4.06 1.71
N PHE A 174 4.16 3.27 0.94
CA PHE A 174 5.56 2.94 1.21
C PHE A 174 6.53 3.89 0.48
N SER A 175 6.10 4.49 -0.63
CA SER A 175 7.00 5.24 -1.53
C SER A 175 6.84 6.76 -1.48
N LYS A 176 5.74 7.29 -0.94
CA LYS A 176 5.49 8.75 -0.87
C LYS A 176 5.70 9.29 0.53
N GLY A 177 6.42 10.42 0.61
CA GLY A 177 6.67 11.15 1.86
C GLY A 177 7.95 10.68 2.56
N SER A 178 8.07 11.02 3.85
CA SER A 178 9.21 10.58 4.65
C SER A 178 9.15 9.07 4.89
N PRO A 179 10.28 8.34 4.81
CA PRO A 179 10.32 6.90 5.07
C PRO A 179 9.91 6.54 6.51
N LEU A 180 9.89 7.53 7.42
CA LEU A 180 9.48 7.36 8.80
C LEU A 180 7.97 7.44 9.01
N ASN A 181 7.20 8.02 8.08
CA ASN A 181 5.78 8.34 8.29
C ASN A 181 4.93 7.09 8.58
N LEU A 182 5.10 6.04 7.78
CA LEU A 182 4.30 4.82 7.93
C LEU A 182 4.68 4.01 9.19
N PRO A 183 5.98 3.74 9.48
CA PRO A 183 6.39 3.15 10.75
C PRO A 183 5.92 3.96 11.97
N ALA A 184 6.04 5.29 11.93
CA ALA A 184 5.60 6.16 13.02
C ALA A 184 4.08 6.16 13.21
N ALA A 185 3.30 6.11 12.12
CA ALA A 185 1.84 6.02 12.20
C ALA A 185 1.40 4.68 12.84
N VAL A 186 2.04 3.57 12.48
CA VAL A 186 1.80 2.27 13.12
C VAL A 186 2.16 2.35 14.61
N PHE A 187 3.35 2.82 14.95
CA PHE A 187 3.78 2.99 16.33
C PHE A 187 2.82 3.88 17.16
N ALA A 188 2.40 5.01 16.59
CA ALA A 188 1.48 5.94 17.24
C ALA A 188 0.10 5.29 17.47
N GLY A 189 -0.42 4.54 16.50
CA GLY A 189 -1.68 3.80 16.67
C GLY A 189 -1.60 2.74 17.77
N ALA A 190 -0.49 1.99 17.84
CA ALA A 190 -0.26 1.02 18.91
C ALA A 190 -0.15 1.69 20.28
N THR A 191 0.54 2.85 20.34
CA THR A 191 0.67 3.65 21.57
C THR A 191 -0.69 4.20 22.02
N ALA A 192 -1.52 4.66 21.08
CA ALA A 192 -2.88 5.13 21.36
C ALA A 192 -3.76 4.00 21.94
N LEU A 193 -3.69 2.79 21.38
CA LEU A 193 -4.35 1.62 21.95
C LEU A 193 -3.81 1.27 23.35
N GLY A 194 -2.49 1.41 23.55
CA GLY A 194 -1.87 1.26 24.87
C GLY A 194 -2.43 2.24 25.90
N PHE A 195 -2.52 3.53 25.57
CA PHE A 195 -3.15 4.53 26.44
C PHE A 195 -4.63 4.23 26.68
N LEU A 196 -5.36 3.83 25.65
CA LEU A 196 -6.77 3.47 25.79
C LEU A 196 -6.95 2.25 26.72
N SER A 197 -6.04 1.27 26.65
CA SER A 197 -6.03 0.11 27.57
C SER A 197 -5.74 0.52 29.03
N TYR A 198 -4.99 1.61 29.23
CA TYR A 198 -4.74 2.17 30.56
C TYR A 198 -5.98 2.86 31.10
N VAL A 199 -6.62 3.73 30.29
CA VAL A 199 -7.84 4.45 30.65
C VAL A 199 -8.99 3.49 30.98
N THR A 200 -9.10 2.38 30.24
CA THR A 200 -10.13 1.35 30.45
C THR A 200 -9.77 0.32 31.52
N GLY A 201 -8.60 0.41 32.16
CA GLY A 201 -8.20 -0.48 33.25
C GLY A 201 -7.66 -1.87 32.86
N ILE A 202 -7.71 -2.26 31.58
CA ILE A 202 -7.31 -3.61 31.10
C ILE A 202 -5.81 -3.76 30.82
N HIS A 203 -5.02 -2.69 30.91
CA HIS A 203 -3.58 -2.69 30.63
C HIS A 203 -2.78 -3.74 31.42
N SER A 204 -3.10 -3.95 32.71
CA SER A 204 -2.42 -4.89 33.60
C SER A 204 -3.40 -5.56 34.57
N ALA A 205 -4.26 -6.42 34.04
CA ALA A 205 -5.21 -7.20 34.83
C ALA A 205 -4.71 -8.62 35.15
N ASN A 206 -5.10 -9.12 36.31
CA ASN A 206 -4.86 -10.49 36.76
C ASN A 206 -6.19 -11.23 36.91
N VAL A 207 -6.21 -12.50 36.49
CA VAL A 207 -7.36 -13.40 36.64
C VAL A 207 -6.93 -14.59 37.48
N GLU A 208 -7.62 -14.82 38.58
CA GLU A 208 -7.40 -16.00 39.42
C GLU A 208 -7.98 -17.23 38.72
N ARG A 209 -7.13 -18.23 38.51
CA ARG A 209 -7.53 -19.54 37.97
C ARG A 209 -8.02 -20.43 39.12
N MET A 210 -8.73 -21.51 38.78
CA MET A 210 -9.21 -22.50 39.76
C MET A 210 -8.08 -23.12 40.61
N ASP A 211 -6.85 -23.09 40.11
CA ASP A 211 -5.65 -23.59 40.81
C ASP A 211 -5.06 -22.57 41.82
N GLY A 212 -5.72 -21.44 42.06
CA GLY A 212 -5.29 -20.37 42.98
C GLY A 212 -4.19 -19.46 42.45
N VAL A 213 -3.72 -19.66 41.21
CA VAL A 213 -2.71 -18.82 40.57
C VAL A 213 -3.37 -17.62 39.88
N ALA A 214 -2.98 -16.41 40.29
CA ALA A 214 -3.37 -15.16 39.64
C ALA A 214 -2.57 -14.93 38.35
N LYS A 215 -3.14 -15.27 37.20
CA LYS A 215 -2.51 -15.17 35.88
C LYS A 215 -2.64 -13.77 35.29
N GLN A 216 -1.55 -13.26 34.74
CA GLN A 216 -1.49 -11.93 34.14
C GLN A 216 -1.95 -11.97 32.68
N VAL A 217 -3.05 -11.29 32.39
CA VAL A 217 -3.73 -11.34 31.08
C VAL A 217 -3.94 -9.97 30.45
N GLY A 218 -3.48 -8.90 31.12
CA GLY A 218 -3.63 -7.53 30.63
C GLY A 218 -2.95 -7.24 29.29
N PHE A 219 -3.41 -6.20 28.62
CA PHE A 219 -2.99 -5.82 27.26
C PHE A 219 -1.47 -5.63 27.12
N LEU A 220 -0.80 -5.09 28.15
CA LEU A 220 0.66 -4.88 28.14
C LEU A 220 1.45 -6.20 28.21
N TRP A 221 0.83 -7.26 28.73
CA TRP A 221 1.46 -8.56 28.91
C TRP A 221 1.22 -9.50 27.73
N ALA A 222 0.63 -8.97 26.67
CA ALA A 222 0.39 -9.65 25.41
C ALA A 222 1.50 -9.29 24.40
N PRO A 223 2.49 -10.17 24.15
CA PRO A 223 3.60 -9.89 23.23
C PRO A 223 3.18 -9.51 21.81
N ASN A 224 2.04 -10.03 21.36
CA ASN A 224 1.47 -9.66 20.06
C ASN A 224 1.06 -8.18 20.02
N TRP A 225 0.85 -7.52 21.16
CA TRP A 225 0.52 -6.11 21.21
C TRP A 225 1.74 -5.25 21.51
N THR A 226 2.52 -5.64 22.51
CA THR A 226 3.66 -4.84 22.95
C THR A 226 4.88 -4.95 22.07
N PHE A 227 5.28 -6.14 21.63
CA PHE A 227 6.49 -6.26 20.80
C PHE A 227 6.18 -6.11 19.32
N VAL A 228 5.09 -6.72 18.83
CA VAL A 228 4.77 -6.70 17.39
C VAL A 228 4.48 -5.29 16.91
N PHE A 229 3.49 -4.60 17.48
CA PHE A 229 3.05 -3.31 16.92
C PHE A 229 3.91 -2.12 17.37
N LEU A 230 4.60 -2.18 18.51
CA LEU A 230 5.51 -1.10 18.94
C LEU A 230 6.92 -1.23 18.37
N VAL A 231 7.40 -2.44 18.03
CA VAL A 231 8.81 -2.63 17.66
C VAL A 231 8.95 -3.39 16.35
N VAL A 232 8.52 -4.65 16.29
CA VAL A 232 8.85 -5.55 15.18
C VAL A 232 8.23 -5.09 13.86
N LEU A 233 6.95 -4.71 13.87
CA LEU A 233 6.24 -4.27 12.68
C LEU A 233 6.74 -2.90 12.18
N PRO A 234 6.89 -1.85 13.02
CA PRO A 234 7.53 -0.61 12.59
C PRO A 234 8.92 -0.81 11.95
N LEU A 235 9.76 -1.67 12.54
CA LEU A 235 11.06 -2.02 11.97
C LEU A 235 10.92 -2.73 10.62
N PHE A 236 9.98 -3.68 10.49
CA PHE A 236 9.70 -4.37 9.24
C PHE A 236 9.33 -3.37 8.13
N LEU A 237 8.47 -2.40 8.46
CA LEU A 237 8.04 -1.36 7.53
C LEU A 237 9.20 -0.45 7.15
N ALA A 238 10.04 -0.05 8.11
CA ALA A 238 11.21 0.77 7.84
C ALA A 238 12.18 0.08 6.86
N PHE A 239 12.52 -1.20 7.08
CA PHE A 239 13.38 -1.95 6.16
C PHE A 239 12.73 -2.21 4.80
N THR A 240 11.42 -2.44 4.76
CA THR A 240 10.69 -2.61 3.49
C THR A 240 10.70 -1.31 2.68
N ILE A 241 10.49 -0.16 3.33
CA ILE A 241 10.54 1.15 2.69
C ILE A 241 11.95 1.46 2.20
N ASP A 242 12.97 1.26 3.04
CA ASP A 242 14.37 1.48 2.68
C ASP A 242 14.76 0.66 1.43
N LEU A 243 14.41 -0.62 1.42
CA LEU A 243 14.67 -1.49 0.28
C LEU A 243 13.87 -1.08 -0.97
N LEU A 244 12.61 -0.65 -0.82
CA LEU A 244 11.79 -0.17 -1.92
C LEU A 244 12.35 1.12 -2.53
N VAL A 245 12.76 2.07 -1.68
CA VAL A 245 13.36 3.34 -2.10
C VAL A 245 14.67 3.06 -2.82
N PHE A 246 15.56 2.28 -2.22
CA PHE A 246 16.82 1.83 -2.84
C PHE A 246 16.59 1.20 -4.21
N TRP A 247 15.64 0.27 -4.32
CA TRP A 247 15.33 -0.38 -5.58
C TRP A 247 14.88 0.62 -6.64
N LYS A 248 13.98 1.53 -6.28
CA LYS A 248 13.42 2.52 -7.21
C LYS A 248 14.40 3.63 -7.58
N SER A 249 15.32 4.02 -6.71
CA SER A 249 16.21 5.17 -6.91
C SER A 249 17.58 4.80 -7.47
N GLU A 250 18.10 3.63 -7.15
CA GLU A 250 19.48 3.24 -7.45
C GLU A 250 19.54 1.83 -8.06
N GLY A 251 19.09 0.81 -7.31
CA GLY A 251 19.28 -0.59 -7.67
C GLY A 251 18.76 -0.96 -9.06
N ARG A 252 17.56 -0.47 -9.42
CA ARG A 252 16.95 -0.76 -10.72
C ARG A 252 17.61 -0.05 -11.90
N PHE A 253 18.20 1.13 -11.68
CA PHE A 253 18.89 1.89 -12.73
C PHE A 253 20.29 1.35 -13.00
N THR A 254 20.98 0.88 -11.97
CA THR A 254 22.32 0.30 -12.14
C THR A 254 22.27 -1.07 -12.82
N VAL A 255 21.21 -1.86 -12.59
CA VAL A 255 20.99 -3.15 -13.27
C VAL A 255 20.32 -3.00 -14.64
N GLY A 256 19.56 -1.91 -14.86
CA GLY A 256 18.98 -1.58 -16.17
C GLY A 256 19.98 -0.85 -17.08
N ALA A 257 19.92 -1.05 -18.39
CA ALA A 257 20.68 -0.18 -19.31
C ALA A 257 20.24 1.28 -19.12
N PRO A 258 21.15 2.27 -19.19
CA PRO A 258 20.81 3.68 -19.03
C PRO A 258 19.97 4.16 -20.23
N ARG A 259 18.67 3.89 -20.19
CA ARG A 259 17.66 4.45 -21.08
C ARG A 259 16.48 4.89 -20.24
N ASP A 260 16.25 6.20 -20.27
CA ASP A 260 15.14 6.99 -19.73
C ASP A 260 14.60 6.58 -18.34
N GLN A 261 14.95 7.39 -17.35
CA GLN A 261 14.43 7.33 -15.98
C GLN A 261 12.89 7.25 -15.93
N VAL A 262 12.23 7.92 -16.87
CA VAL A 262 10.77 7.95 -17.04
C VAL A 262 10.23 6.59 -17.50
N GLU A 263 10.91 5.92 -18.43
CA GLU A 263 10.49 4.60 -18.93
C GLU A 263 10.66 3.53 -17.85
N SER A 264 11.76 3.59 -17.10
CA SER A 264 11.96 2.76 -15.91
C SER A 264 10.82 2.98 -14.90
N LEU A 265 10.57 4.20 -14.43
CA LEU A 265 9.50 4.49 -13.45
C LEU A 265 8.12 4.02 -13.93
N ASN A 266 7.80 4.24 -15.21
CA ASN A 266 6.56 3.73 -15.82
C ASN A 266 6.50 2.20 -15.85
N GLY A 267 7.64 1.54 -16.05
CA GLY A 267 7.78 0.08 -15.97
C GLY A 267 7.48 -0.45 -14.56
N TRP A 268 7.96 0.21 -13.50
CA TRP A 268 7.66 -0.19 -12.12
C TRP A 268 6.16 -0.07 -11.82
N ALA A 269 5.56 1.07 -12.16
CA ALA A 269 4.14 1.28 -11.97
C ALA A 269 3.29 0.23 -12.72
N ARG A 270 3.71 -0.18 -13.92
CA ARG A 270 3.05 -1.25 -14.69
C ARG A 270 3.17 -2.61 -14.00
N ILE A 271 4.32 -2.95 -13.45
CA ILE A 271 4.53 -4.21 -12.72
C ILE A 271 3.64 -4.24 -11.47
N VAL A 272 3.63 -3.17 -10.67
CA VAL A 272 2.77 -3.08 -9.48
C VAL A 272 1.29 -3.15 -9.85
N ALA A 273 0.87 -2.46 -10.92
CA ALA A 273 -0.50 -2.52 -11.41
C ALA A 273 -0.90 -3.93 -11.91
N SER A 274 0.04 -4.69 -12.48
CA SER A 274 -0.22 -6.06 -12.93
C SER A 274 -0.56 -7.03 -11.79
N SER A 275 -0.10 -6.73 -10.58
CA SER A 275 -0.37 -7.53 -9.37
C SER A 275 -1.65 -7.10 -8.63
N SER A 276 -2.50 -6.26 -9.23
CA SER A 276 -3.69 -5.66 -8.57
C SER A 276 -4.61 -6.68 -7.89
N PHE A 277 -4.80 -7.86 -8.49
CA PHE A 277 -5.60 -8.93 -7.91
C PHE A 277 -5.07 -9.38 -6.54
N THR A 278 -3.75 -9.56 -6.40
CA THR A 278 -3.12 -10.00 -5.14
C THR A 278 -3.34 -9.00 -4.02
N TYR A 279 -3.27 -7.69 -4.32
CA TYR A 279 -3.55 -6.64 -3.34
C TYR A 279 -5.01 -6.68 -2.86
N TRP A 280 -5.96 -6.90 -3.77
CA TRP A 280 -7.38 -7.03 -3.41
C TRP A 280 -7.66 -8.31 -2.60
N ALA A 281 -7.07 -9.43 -3.00
CA ALA A 281 -7.21 -10.68 -2.26
C ALA A 281 -6.72 -10.54 -0.82
N VAL A 282 -5.54 -9.97 -0.62
CA VAL A 282 -4.99 -9.70 0.72
C VAL A 282 -5.85 -8.69 1.49
N PHE A 283 -6.36 -7.64 0.84
CA PHE A 283 -7.27 -6.68 1.49
C PHE A 283 -8.51 -7.37 2.04
N LEU A 284 -9.16 -8.22 1.25
CA LEU A 284 -10.34 -8.96 1.69
C LEU A 284 -10.01 -9.92 2.83
N VAL A 285 -8.92 -10.68 2.72
CA VAL A 285 -8.49 -11.60 3.78
C VAL A 285 -8.18 -10.86 5.09
N CYS A 286 -7.42 -9.76 5.03
CA CYS A 286 -7.05 -9.03 6.25
C CYS A 286 -8.23 -8.29 6.87
N ILE A 287 -9.00 -7.52 6.09
CA ILE A 287 -10.05 -6.66 6.65
C ILE A 287 -11.31 -7.46 6.98
N VAL A 288 -11.76 -8.33 6.08
CA VAL A 288 -13.02 -9.07 6.28
C VAL A 288 -12.79 -10.29 7.18
N PHE A 289 -11.85 -11.17 6.83
CA PHE A 289 -11.67 -12.42 7.59
C PHE A 289 -10.91 -12.20 8.90
N ALA A 290 -9.71 -11.61 8.85
CA ALA A 290 -8.89 -11.43 10.06
C ALA A 290 -9.37 -10.26 10.94
N GLY A 291 -10.03 -9.25 10.34
CA GLY A 291 -10.61 -8.12 11.06
C GLY A 291 -12.01 -8.46 11.59
N VAL A 292 -13.00 -8.44 10.71
CA VAL A 292 -14.42 -8.54 11.10
C VAL A 292 -14.79 -9.93 11.61
N ILE A 293 -14.59 -10.98 10.81
CA ILE A 293 -15.05 -12.33 11.17
C ILE A 293 -14.30 -12.83 12.42
N GLN A 294 -12.98 -12.67 12.46
CA GLN A 294 -12.20 -13.08 13.63
C GLN A 294 -12.57 -12.29 14.89
N TRP A 295 -12.85 -10.98 14.79
CA TRP A 295 -13.33 -10.21 15.94
C TRP A 295 -14.71 -10.69 16.43
N VAL A 296 -15.63 -10.97 15.49
CA VAL A 296 -16.97 -11.46 15.82
C VAL A 296 -16.89 -12.79 16.59
N GLU A 297 -16.12 -13.74 16.07
CA GLU A 297 -15.98 -15.09 16.64
C GLU A 297 -15.18 -15.10 17.94
N VAL A 298 -14.07 -14.35 18.00
CA VAL A 298 -13.11 -14.43 19.11
C VAL A 298 -13.45 -13.49 20.26
N CYS A 299 -14.11 -12.36 20.01
CA CYS A 299 -14.42 -11.36 21.04
C CYS A 299 -15.92 -11.12 21.18
N LEU A 300 -16.62 -10.70 20.12
CA LEU A 300 -18.01 -10.24 20.23
C LEU A 300 -18.96 -11.33 20.74
N LEU A 301 -18.94 -12.51 20.13
CA LEU A 301 -19.83 -13.62 20.50
C LEU A 301 -19.59 -14.10 21.94
N PRO A 302 -18.34 -14.35 22.39
CA PRO A 302 -18.06 -14.66 23.80
C PRO A 302 -18.55 -13.58 24.78
N LEU A 303 -18.33 -12.30 24.45
CA LEU A 303 -18.73 -11.17 25.30
C LEU A 303 -20.25 -11.03 25.43
N MET A 304 -21.00 -11.30 24.35
CA MET A 304 -22.46 -11.21 24.35
C MET A 304 -23.13 -12.41 25.03
N LYS A 305 -22.59 -13.61 24.85
CA LYS A 305 -23.22 -14.85 25.32
C LYS A 305 -22.79 -15.28 26.72
N GLY A 306 -21.68 -14.75 27.23
CA GLY A 306 -21.15 -15.09 28.55
C GLY A 306 -20.72 -16.55 28.63
N GLY A 307 -19.53 -16.86 28.10
CA GLY A 307 -18.93 -18.20 28.19
C GLY A 307 -18.43 -18.76 26.86
N GLY A 308 -17.45 -19.66 26.94
CA GLY A 308 -16.84 -20.41 25.83
C GLY A 308 -15.55 -21.12 26.27
N ASP A 309 -15.17 -22.19 25.56
CA ASP A 309 -13.88 -22.89 25.73
C ASP A 309 -12.73 -22.08 25.11
N TYR A 310 -12.51 -20.86 25.61
CA TYR A 310 -11.39 -19.99 25.21
C TYR A 310 -10.59 -19.57 26.44
N ALA A 311 -9.26 -19.49 26.31
CA ALA A 311 -8.44 -18.93 27.38
C ALA A 311 -8.79 -17.44 27.57
N ILE A 312 -8.93 -17.03 28.83
CA ILE A 312 -9.25 -15.66 29.20
C ILE A 312 -8.04 -14.78 28.86
N ASP A 313 -8.26 -13.80 27.99
CA ASP A 313 -7.30 -12.77 27.59
C ASP A 313 -7.86 -11.38 27.91
N TRP A 314 -7.06 -10.33 27.66
CA TRP A 314 -7.46 -8.93 27.85
C TRP A 314 -8.74 -8.51 27.13
N GLY A 315 -9.19 -9.27 26.11
CA GLY A 315 -10.39 -8.96 25.33
C GLY A 315 -11.63 -9.74 25.76
N LYS A 316 -11.55 -10.45 26.89
CA LYS A 316 -12.66 -11.20 27.52
C LYS A 316 -12.72 -10.98 29.03
N ILE A 317 -12.05 -9.96 29.55
CA ILE A 317 -11.94 -9.71 30.99
C ILE A 317 -13.29 -9.35 31.59
N ALA A 318 -14.17 -8.62 30.90
CA ALA A 318 -15.48 -8.23 31.42
C ALA A 318 -16.37 -9.44 31.75
N ILE A 319 -16.11 -10.62 31.18
CA ILE A 319 -16.85 -11.85 31.49
C ILE A 319 -16.57 -12.32 32.92
N VAL A 320 -15.34 -12.15 33.40
CA VAL A 320 -14.87 -12.67 34.70
C VAL A 320 -14.69 -11.56 35.74
N ARG A 321 -14.33 -10.37 35.29
CA ARG A 321 -14.06 -9.17 36.10
C ARG A 321 -14.78 -7.95 35.52
N PRO A 322 -16.13 -7.93 35.57
CA PRO A 322 -16.93 -6.78 35.12
C PRO A 322 -16.71 -5.54 35.98
N ASP A 323 -16.05 -5.67 37.13
CA ASP A 323 -15.63 -4.58 38.02
C ASP A 323 -14.52 -3.71 37.41
N ILE A 324 -13.74 -4.24 36.45
CA ILE A 324 -12.63 -3.52 35.81
C ILE A 324 -13.12 -2.77 34.56
N ILE A 325 -13.88 -3.46 33.71
CA ILE A 325 -14.37 -2.92 32.44
C ILE A 325 -15.76 -3.50 32.16
N SER A 326 -16.66 -2.66 31.67
CA SER A 326 -18.00 -3.12 31.28
C SER A 326 -17.97 -3.86 29.93
N VAL A 327 -18.90 -4.79 29.73
CA VAL A 327 -19.02 -5.55 28.47
C VAL A 327 -19.11 -4.64 27.23
N PRO A 328 -19.92 -3.56 27.21
CA PRO A 328 -19.98 -2.66 26.05
C PRO A 328 -18.67 -1.94 25.77
N GLU A 329 -17.96 -1.49 26.81
CA GLU A 329 -16.64 -0.84 26.67
C GLU A 329 -15.60 -1.82 26.11
N GLU A 330 -15.62 -3.08 26.57
CA GLU A 330 -14.72 -4.12 26.06
C GLU A 330 -15.02 -4.48 24.60
N ILE A 331 -16.29 -4.52 24.19
CA ILE A 331 -16.68 -4.72 22.78
C ILE A 331 -16.11 -3.60 21.90
N ILE A 332 -16.23 -2.34 22.33
CA ILE A 332 -15.70 -1.19 21.58
C ILE A 332 -14.17 -1.26 21.51
N PHE A 333 -13.51 -1.51 22.63
CA PHE A 333 -12.05 -1.59 22.71
C PHE A 333 -11.51 -2.71 21.80
N THR A 334 -12.08 -3.92 21.90
CA THR A 334 -11.66 -5.06 21.06
C THR A 334 -11.94 -4.81 19.58
N GLY A 335 -13.04 -4.14 19.22
CA GLY A 335 -13.33 -3.77 17.83
C GLY A 335 -12.28 -2.79 17.25
N LEU A 336 -11.88 -1.78 18.03
CA LEU A 336 -10.80 -0.87 17.65
C LEU A 336 -9.46 -1.59 17.52
N ALA A 337 -9.14 -2.47 18.46
CA ALA A 337 -7.92 -3.26 18.43
C ALA A 337 -7.88 -4.17 17.18
N TYR A 338 -8.92 -4.94 16.90
CA TYR A 338 -8.95 -5.84 15.75
C TYR A 338 -8.97 -5.11 14.40
N SER A 339 -9.66 -3.97 14.30
CA SER A 339 -9.61 -3.14 13.08
C SER A 339 -8.20 -2.58 12.83
N TYR A 340 -7.53 -2.10 13.88
CA TYR A 340 -6.13 -1.67 13.80
C TYR A 340 -5.20 -2.83 13.39
N MET A 341 -5.34 -4.00 14.03
CA MET A 341 -4.59 -5.22 13.70
C MET A 341 -4.79 -5.61 12.24
N ALA A 342 -6.02 -5.59 11.74
CA ALA A 342 -6.35 -5.94 10.35
C ALA A 342 -5.69 -4.99 9.35
N ILE A 343 -5.70 -3.68 9.62
CA ILE A 343 -5.02 -2.67 8.80
C ILE A 343 -3.51 -2.90 8.83
N CYS A 344 -2.93 -3.13 10.00
CA CYS A 344 -1.49 -3.38 10.16
C CYS A 344 -1.05 -4.66 9.42
N PHE A 345 -1.81 -5.76 9.51
CA PHE A 345 -1.50 -6.97 8.75
C PHE A 345 -1.70 -6.78 7.25
N TYR A 346 -2.71 -6.03 6.82
CA TYR A 346 -2.83 -5.65 5.40
C TYR A 346 -1.57 -4.95 4.90
N ILE A 347 -1.08 -3.96 5.65
CA ILE A 347 0.15 -3.23 5.32
C ILE A 347 1.37 -4.18 5.34
N PHE A 348 1.44 -5.09 6.30
CA PHE A 348 2.50 -6.12 6.36
C PHE A 348 2.54 -6.99 5.09
N PHE A 349 1.39 -7.54 4.67
CA PHE A 349 1.31 -8.35 3.45
C PHE A 349 1.56 -7.53 2.18
N VAL A 350 1.14 -6.27 2.14
CA VAL A 350 1.53 -5.33 1.08
C VAL A 350 3.06 -5.23 1.00
N GLY A 351 3.73 -5.11 2.15
CA GLY A 351 5.19 -5.14 2.22
C GLY A 351 5.78 -6.42 1.62
N LEU A 352 5.23 -7.59 1.97
CA LEU A 352 5.66 -8.87 1.39
C LEU A 352 5.47 -8.95 -0.13
N ILE A 353 4.33 -8.46 -0.64
CA ILE A 353 4.07 -8.39 -2.10
C ILE A 353 5.11 -7.49 -2.78
N LEU A 354 5.44 -6.35 -2.16
CA LEU A 354 6.46 -5.44 -2.69
C LEU A 354 7.83 -6.11 -2.71
N LEU A 355 8.25 -6.77 -1.64
CA LEU A 355 9.52 -7.52 -1.57
C LEU A 355 9.60 -8.60 -2.66
N TYR A 356 8.53 -9.38 -2.84
CA TYR A 356 8.43 -10.34 -3.94
C TYR A 356 8.58 -9.65 -5.30
N THR A 357 7.92 -8.50 -5.47
CA THR A 357 7.94 -7.74 -6.72
C THR A 357 9.34 -7.23 -7.06
N ILE A 358 10.11 -6.73 -6.08
CA ILE A 358 11.50 -6.29 -6.33
C ILE A 358 12.39 -7.49 -6.65
N ALA A 359 12.25 -8.61 -5.95
CA ALA A 359 13.01 -9.83 -6.26
C ALA A 359 12.71 -10.35 -7.68
N HIS A 360 11.44 -10.32 -8.08
CA HIS A 360 11.00 -10.72 -9.42
C HIS A 360 11.54 -9.75 -10.50
N ASP A 361 11.44 -8.45 -10.27
CA ASP A 361 11.93 -7.42 -11.21
C ASP A 361 13.45 -7.49 -11.36
N PHE A 362 14.19 -7.61 -10.24
CA PHE A 362 15.65 -7.83 -10.25
C PHE A 362 16.02 -9.03 -11.11
N SER A 363 15.44 -10.20 -10.84
CA SER A 363 15.73 -11.42 -11.61
C SER A 363 15.42 -11.27 -13.10
N THR A 364 14.34 -10.56 -13.43
CA THR A 364 13.92 -10.31 -14.81
C THR A 364 14.92 -9.42 -15.55
N ILE A 365 15.39 -8.35 -14.93
CA ILE A 365 16.36 -7.42 -15.53
C ILE A 365 17.74 -8.08 -15.64
N THR A 366 18.21 -8.73 -14.56
CA THR A 366 19.51 -9.41 -14.55
C THR A 366 19.59 -10.55 -15.57
N ARG A 367 18.50 -11.32 -15.77
CA ARG A 367 18.49 -12.39 -16.80
C ARG A 367 18.66 -11.83 -18.22
N LYS A 368 18.07 -10.67 -18.52
CA LYS A 368 18.25 -10.01 -19.83
C LYS A 368 19.68 -9.47 -20.01
N LEU A 369 20.31 -9.03 -18.91
CA LEU A 369 21.65 -8.46 -18.93
C LEU A 369 22.76 -9.52 -18.98
N LYS A 370 22.63 -10.65 -18.28
CA LYS A 370 23.59 -11.77 -18.32
C LYS A 370 23.82 -12.34 -19.72
N LEU A 371 22.87 -12.17 -20.63
CA LEU A 371 23.00 -12.54 -22.04
C LEU A 371 23.94 -11.61 -22.83
N ARG A 372 24.33 -10.45 -22.27
CA ARG A 372 24.90 -9.33 -23.03
C ARG A 372 26.23 -8.77 -22.48
N THR A 373 26.76 -9.30 -21.37
CA THR A 373 27.66 -8.51 -20.50
C THR A 373 28.94 -9.22 -20.03
N HIS A 374 30.06 -8.46 -19.99
CA HIS A 374 31.39 -8.85 -19.48
C HIS A 374 31.64 -8.46 -18.00
N GLY A 375 32.71 -8.98 -17.39
CA GLY A 375 32.91 -9.15 -15.94
C GLY A 375 32.84 -7.93 -15.00
N HIS A 376 33.07 -6.69 -15.42
CA HIS A 376 33.01 -5.52 -14.51
C HIS A 376 31.57 -5.21 -14.06
N GLN A 377 30.60 -5.24 -14.97
CA GLN A 377 29.17 -5.09 -14.64
C GLN A 377 28.66 -6.22 -13.72
N LEU A 378 29.33 -7.38 -13.67
CA LEU A 378 28.92 -8.49 -12.82
C LEU A 378 29.15 -8.20 -11.33
N CYS A 379 30.22 -7.45 -10.98
CA CYS A 379 30.47 -7.10 -9.57
C CYS A 379 29.42 -6.10 -9.04
N GLU A 380 29.04 -5.08 -9.82
CA GLU A 380 27.98 -4.14 -9.44
C GLU A 380 26.62 -4.84 -9.26
N ILE A 381 26.28 -5.76 -10.17
CA ILE A 381 25.06 -6.58 -10.05
C ILE A 381 25.10 -7.43 -8.78
N ASN A 382 26.25 -7.99 -8.41
CA ASN A 382 26.41 -8.80 -7.20
C ASN A 382 26.26 -7.96 -5.92
N GLU A 383 26.76 -6.72 -5.90
CA GLU A 383 26.55 -5.82 -4.76
C GLU A 383 25.06 -5.48 -4.58
N ILE A 384 24.36 -5.20 -5.68
CA ILE A 384 22.92 -4.92 -5.66
C ILE A 384 22.13 -6.17 -5.26
N ALA A 385 22.53 -7.35 -5.74
CA ALA A 385 21.98 -8.63 -5.33
C ALA A 385 22.12 -8.82 -3.81
N PHE A 386 23.29 -8.53 -3.25
CA PHE A 386 23.57 -8.63 -1.83
C PHE A 386 22.73 -7.64 -1.00
N LYS A 387 22.66 -6.36 -1.40
CA LYS A 387 21.81 -5.35 -0.73
C LYS A 387 20.33 -5.76 -0.77
N THR A 388 19.85 -6.20 -1.92
CA THR A 388 18.46 -6.65 -2.11
C THR A 388 18.15 -7.86 -1.22
N MET A 389 19.00 -8.88 -1.26
CA MET A 389 18.84 -10.08 -0.45
C MET A 389 18.92 -9.78 1.06
N SER A 390 19.83 -8.91 1.46
CA SER A 390 19.97 -8.47 2.86
C SER A 390 18.71 -7.77 3.37
N GLY A 391 18.10 -6.91 2.57
CA GLY A 391 16.83 -6.27 2.92
C GLY A 391 15.68 -7.28 3.04
N ILE A 392 15.59 -8.24 2.11
CA ILE A 392 14.57 -9.31 2.15
C ILE A 392 14.77 -10.22 3.38
N PHE A 393 16.02 -10.58 3.70
CA PHE A 393 16.36 -11.34 4.90
C PHE A 393 15.93 -10.62 6.18
N ARG A 394 16.25 -9.32 6.32
CA ARG A 394 15.82 -8.50 7.48
C ARG A 394 14.30 -8.52 7.65
N CYS A 395 13.56 -8.32 6.56
CA CYS A 395 12.11 -8.35 6.57
C CYS A 395 11.56 -9.76 6.89
N THR A 396 12.21 -10.81 6.42
CA THR A 396 11.84 -12.21 6.70
C THR A 396 12.04 -12.55 8.18
N ALA A 397 13.20 -12.20 8.74
CA ALA A 397 13.50 -12.40 10.15
C ALA A 397 12.47 -11.69 11.04
N LEU A 398 12.16 -10.42 10.75
CA LEU A 398 11.13 -9.67 11.48
C LEU A 398 9.74 -10.27 11.30
N GLY A 399 9.38 -10.70 10.09
CA GLY A 399 8.10 -11.37 9.83
C GLY A 399 7.93 -12.67 10.64
N ILE A 400 8.98 -13.48 10.77
CA ILE A 400 8.95 -14.68 11.61
C ILE A 400 8.92 -14.31 13.09
N MET A 401 9.61 -13.26 13.52
CA MET A 401 9.52 -12.73 14.89
C MET A 401 8.10 -12.28 15.25
N VAL A 402 7.34 -11.69 14.30
CA VAL A 402 5.91 -11.39 14.50
C VAL A 402 5.13 -12.67 14.82
N ALA A 403 5.32 -13.72 14.01
CA ALA A 403 4.62 -14.98 14.22
C ALA A 403 5.03 -15.68 15.54
N ILE A 404 6.30 -15.58 15.93
CA ILE A 404 6.80 -16.06 17.23
C ILE A 404 6.08 -15.34 18.38
N CYS A 405 5.92 -14.01 18.32
CA CYS A 405 5.20 -13.27 19.36
C CYS A 405 3.72 -13.68 19.42
N MET A 406 3.08 -13.87 18.27
CA MET A 406 1.69 -14.32 18.18
C MET A 406 1.49 -15.72 18.78
N LYS A 407 2.32 -16.70 18.37
CA LYS A 407 2.23 -18.07 18.88
C LYS A 407 2.65 -18.15 20.35
N GLY A 408 3.72 -17.46 20.73
CA GLY A 408 4.20 -17.41 22.11
C GLY A 408 3.16 -16.86 23.07
N GLN A 409 2.40 -15.82 22.68
CA GLN A 409 1.25 -15.36 23.47
C GLN A 409 0.17 -16.43 23.62
N SER A 410 -0.18 -17.12 22.53
CA SER A 410 -1.20 -18.16 22.54
C SER A 410 -0.82 -19.31 23.49
N SER A 411 0.41 -19.82 23.39
CA SER A 411 0.93 -20.88 24.26
C SER A 411 1.10 -20.43 25.71
N TYR A 412 1.49 -19.17 25.94
CA TYR A 412 1.52 -18.63 27.29
C TYR A 412 0.12 -18.64 27.93
N LEU A 413 -0.93 -18.26 27.20
CA LEU A 413 -2.29 -18.20 27.74
C LEU A 413 -2.86 -19.57 28.11
N THR A 414 -2.39 -20.67 27.50
CA THR A 414 -2.75 -22.03 27.91
C THR A 414 -1.92 -22.55 29.09
N SER A 415 -0.66 -22.10 29.23
CA SER A 415 0.25 -22.51 30.31
C SER A 415 -0.26 -22.23 31.74
N ALA A 416 0.30 -22.91 32.74
CA ALA A 416 0.00 -22.68 34.16
C ALA A 416 0.75 -21.46 34.77
N SER A 417 1.60 -20.79 33.98
CA SER A 417 2.49 -19.75 34.49
C SER A 417 1.78 -18.42 34.78
N ARG A 418 2.29 -17.70 35.79
CA ARG A 418 1.77 -16.40 36.25
C ARG A 418 1.93 -15.29 35.21
N ASN A 419 3.10 -15.21 34.58
CA ASN A 419 3.42 -14.23 33.55
C ASN A 419 4.34 -14.88 32.50
N ILE A 420 4.45 -14.25 31.33
CA ILE A 420 5.18 -14.82 30.20
C ILE A 420 6.68 -14.96 30.46
N ALA A 421 7.29 -14.04 31.22
CA ALA A 421 8.71 -14.10 31.54
C ALA A 421 9.01 -15.30 32.44
N VAL A 422 8.20 -15.51 33.48
CA VAL A 422 8.30 -16.66 34.38
C VAL A 422 8.09 -17.96 33.61
N TRP A 423 7.18 -18.01 32.64
CA TRP A 423 6.99 -19.19 31.78
C TRP A 423 8.27 -19.54 31.01
N LEU A 424 8.87 -18.57 30.31
CA LEU A 424 10.09 -18.79 29.52
C LEU A 424 11.31 -19.12 30.39
N ILE A 425 11.46 -18.45 31.54
CA ILE A 425 12.57 -18.69 32.47
C ILE A 425 12.42 -20.06 33.14
N SER A 426 11.20 -20.43 33.55
CA SER A 426 10.92 -21.73 34.14
C SER A 426 11.22 -22.85 33.13
N ASP A 427 10.79 -22.69 31.88
CA ASP A 427 11.08 -23.63 30.80
C ASP A 427 12.60 -23.77 30.56
N MET A 428 13.33 -22.65 30.48
CA MET A 428 14.79 -22.65 30.37
C MET A 428 15.47 -23.38 31.55
N SER A 429 14.98 -23.16 32.78
CA SER A 429 15.52 -23.78 33.99
C SER A 429 15.19 -25.28 34.12
N SER A 430 14.15 -25.77 33.42
CA SER A 430 13.72 -27.17 33.47
C SER A 430 14.79 -28.12 32.93
N VAL A 431 15.56 -27.68 31.94
CA VAL A 431 16.69 -28.41 31.35
C VAL A 431 17.83 -28.58 32.35
N LEU A 432 18.11 -27.56 33.16
CA LEU A 432 19.17 -27.61 34.18
C LEU A 432 18.80 -28.47 35.38
N HIS A 433 17.51 -28.49 35.77
CA HIS A 433 17.05 -29.14 37.00
C HIS A 433 16.41 -30.51 36.77
N GLY A 434 16.30 -30.98 35.53
CA GLY A 434 15.72 -32.28 35.18
C GLY A 434 14.25 -32.44 35.57
N ARG A 435 13.53 -31.34 35.83
CA ARG A 435 12.12 -31.38 36.25
C ARG A 435 11.21 -31.41 35.02
N ILE A 436 10.62 -32.57 34.77
CA ILE A 436 9.53 -32.75 33.81
C ILE A 436 8.24 -32.30 34.51
N SER A 437 7.83 -31.06 34.30
CA SER A 437 6.44 -30.69 34.61
C SER A 437 5.58 -31.10 33.42
N PRO A 438 4.59 -31.99 33.57
CA PRO A 438 3.70 -32.34 32.48
C PRO A 438 2.88 -31.11 32.09
N ASN A 439 3.01 -30.68 30.84
CA ASN A 439 2.09 -29.70 30.27
C ASN A 439 0.70 -30.34 30.24
N LEU A 440 -0.18 -29.89 31.13
CA LEU A 440 -1.60 -30.20 31.06
C LEU A 440 -2.17 -29.44 29.85
N GLU A 441 -2.13 -30.06 28.68
CA GLU A 441 -2.79 -29.57 27.46
C GLU A 441 -4.29 -29.39 27.77
N THR A 442 -4.67 -28.17 28.10
CA THR A 442 -6.08 -27.79 28.15
C THR A 442 -6.47 -27.46 26.72
N GLY A 443 -7.38 -28.28 26.16
CA GLY A 443 -7.79 -28.28 24.75
C GLY A 443 -8.56 -27.02 24.31
N TYR A 444 -7.91 -25.86 24.36
CA TYR A 444 -8.46 -24.59 23.93
C TYR A 444 -8.25 -24.37 22.43
N ARG A 445 -9.30 -23.99 21.70
CA ARG A 445 -9.21 -23.59 20.28
C ARG A 445 -8.64 -22.17 20.18
N MET A 446 -7.53 -21.99 19.48
CA MET A 446 -6.91 -20.66 19.29
C MET A 446 -6.70 -20.34 17.80
N PRO A 447 -7.50 -19.43 17.20
CA PRO A 447 -7.37 -19.02 15.80
C PRO A 447 -6.01 -18.40 15.44
N THR A 448 -5.29 -17.84 16.42
CA THR A 448 -3.96 -17.24 16.26
C THR A 448 -2.90 -18.24 15.78
N HIS A 449 -3.07 -19.55 16.00
CA HIS A 449 -2.18 -20.55 15.42
C HIS A 449 -2.24 -20.56 13.89
N TYR A 450 -3.42 -20.42 13.31
CA TYR A 450 -3.56 -20.35 11.84
C TYR A 450 -3.02 -19.03 11.29
N SER A 451 -3.36 -17.90 11.91
CA SER A 451 -2.89 -16.58 11.45
C SER A 451 -1.37 -16.41 11.57
N SER A 452 -0.76 -16.91 12.65
CA SER A 452 0.71 -16.89 12.79
C SER A 452 1.40 -17.82 11.80
N LEU A 453 0.83 -18.99 11.51
CA LEU A 453 1.37 -19.92 10.50
C LEU A 453 1.32 -19.29 9.11
N LEU A 454 0.22 -18.61 8.77
CA LEU A 454 0.07 -17.91 7.49
C LEU A 454 1.16 -16.85 7.30
N ILE A 455 1.51 -16.12 8.36
CA ILE A 455 2.62 -15.14 8.35
C ILE A 455 3.96 -15.84 8.10
N VAL A 456 4.27 -16.94 8.79
CA VAL A 456 5.52 -17.70 8.57
C VAL A 456 5.60 -18.24 7.15
N VAL A 457 4.53 -18.87 6.66
CA VAL A 457 4.50 -19.43 5.29
C VAL A 457 4.67 -18.32 4.26
N SER A 458 3.94 -17.21 4.39
CA SER A 458 4.00 -16.11 3.42
C SER A 458 5.37 -15.43 3.38
N THR A 459 5.95 -15.15 4.55
CA THR A 459 7.31 -14.56 4.67
C THR A 459 8.37 -15.50 4.11
N SER A 460 8.27 -16.79 4.43
CA SER A 460 9.19 -17.83 3.97
C SER A 460 9.12 -18.03 2.45
N ILE A 461 7.93 -18.01 1.85
CA ILE A 461 7.78 -18.13 0.39
C ILE A 461 8.49 -16.97 -0.32
N VAL A 462 8.33 -15.73 0.17
CA VAL A 462 9.01 -14.57 -0.41
C VAL A 462 10.53 -14.70 -0.30
N PHE A 463 11.04 -15.15 0.85
CA PHE A 463 12.46 -15.40 1.08
C PHE A 463 13.01 -16.50 0.15
N LEU A 464 12.35 -17.65 0.09
CA LEU A 464 12.74 -18.77 -0.77
C LEU A 464 12.72 -18.37 -2.24
N PHE A 465 11.69 -17.62 -2.65
CA PHE A 465 11.62 -17.07 -4.01
C PHE A 465 12.82 -16.17 -4.31
N ALA A 466 13.19 -15.28 -3.38
CA ALA A 466 14.35 -14.42 -3.52
C ALA A 466 15.67 -15.23 -3.60
N CYS A 467 15.85 -16.23 -2.73
CA CYS A 467 17.01 -17.13 -2.75
C CYS A 467 17.19 -17.85 -4.10
N VAL A 468 16.09 -18.32 -4.70
CA VAL A 468 16.13 -19.02 -6.00
C VAL A 468 16.37 -18.05 -7.16
N ARG A 469 15.84 -16.83 -7.08
CA ARG A 469 15.81 -15.87 -8.20
C ARG A 469 17.01 -14.94 -8.25
N ILE A 470 17.62 -14.64 -7.10
CA ILE A 470 18.82 -13.81 -6.98
C ILE A 470 20.03 -14.73 -7.18
N GLY A 471 20.56 -14.76 -8.41
CA GLY A 471 21.53 -15.77 -8.86
C GLY A 471 22.81 -15.89 -8.02
N LEU A 472 23.32 -17.12 -7.91
CA LEU A 472 24.35 -17.54 -6.96
C LEU A 472 25.77 -17.40 -7.52
N ASP A 473 26.47 -16.31 -7.21
CA ASP A 473 27.94 -16.32 -7.15
C ASP A 473 28.41 -17.12 -5.90
N ILE A 474 29.64 -17.62 -5.88
CA ILE A 474 30.22 -18.43 -4.80
C ILE A 474 30.23 -17.66 -3.47
N GLN A 475 30.57 -16.36 -3.50
CA GLN A 475 30.57 -15.51 -2.30
C GLN A 475 29.15 -15.22 -1.80
N LEU A 476 28.22 -14.92 -2.72
CA LEU A 476 26.83 -14.69 -2.40
C LEU A 476 26.19 -15.97 -1.83
N ARG A 477 26.56 -17.15 -2.33
CA ARG A 477 26.12 -18.46 -1.86
C ARG A 477 26.48 -18.72 -0.40
N LYS A 478 27.70 -18.35 0.03
CA LYS A 478 28.11 -18.52 1.44
C LYS A 478 27.26 -17.67 2.37
N THR A 479 27.05 -16.41 2.01
CA THR A 479 26.21 -15.48 2.80
C THR A 479 24.74 -15.91 2.82
N LEU A 480 24.21 -16.33 1.67
CA LEU A 480 22.85 -16.88 1.55
C LEU A 480 22.65 -18.12 2.42
N TRP A 481 23.66 -18.98 2.55
CA TRP A 481 23.59 -20.15 3.41
C TRP A 481 23.46 -19.74 4.88
N ILE A 482 24.24 -18.75 5.34
CA ILE A 482 24.13 -18.21 6.71
C ILE A 482 22.73 -17.63 6.96
N MET A 483 22.23 -16.79 6.05
CA MET A 483 20.88 -16.23 6.14
C MET A 483 19.81 -17.32 6.19
N SER A 484 19.94 -18.35 5.35
CA SER A 484 19.00 -19.48 5.30
C SER A 484 19.04 -20.30 6.60
N THR A 485 20.22 -20.49 7.20
CA THR A 485 20.36 -21.17 8.49
C THR A 485 19.68 -20.38 9.60
N VAL A 486 19.81 -19.06 9.65
CA VAL A 486 19.11 -18.22 10.65
C VAL A 486 17.60 -18.27 10.45
N VAL A 487 17.11 -18.19 9.21
CA VAL A 487 15.68 -18.32 8.89
C VAL A 487 15.15 -19.71 9.28
N ALA A 488 15.88 -20.78 8.93
CA ALA A 488 15.50 -22.15 9.29
C ALA A 488 15.49 -22.35 10.82
N LEU A 489 16.46 -21.77 11.52
CA LEU A 489 16.51 -21.79 12.99
C LEU A 489 15.30 -21.07 13.60
N LEU A 490 14.91 -19.89 13.08
CA LEU A 490 13.71 -19.18 13.51
C LEU A 490 12.42 -19.97 13.26
N ILE A 491 12.29 -20.59 12.08
CA ILE A 491 11.12 -21.42 11.74
C ILE A 491 11.08 -22.65 12.65
N GLY A 492 12.20 -23.31 12.86
CA GLY A 492 12.33 -24.43 13.80
C GLY A 492 11.90 -24.03 15.20
N SER A 493 12.45 -22.93 15.73
CA SER A 493 12.04 -22.37 17.03
C SER A 493 10.54 -22.08 17.08
N TYR A 494 9.98 -21.46 16.05
CA TYR A 494 8.53 -21.17 15.96
C TYR A 494 7.70 -22.45 16.03
N LEU A 495 8.05 -23.49 15.26
CA LEU A 495 7.30 -24.75 15.26
C LEU A 495 7.38 -25.45 16.63
N LEU A 496 8.53 -25.35 17.29
CA LEU A 496 8.83 -26.02 18.55
C LEU A 496 8.39 -25.26 19.81
N ILE A 497 7.80 -24.06 19.69
CA ILE A 497 7.23 -23.35 20.84
C ILE A 497 6.24 -24.27 21.57
N ASP A 498 6.48 -24.48 22.86
CA ASP A 498 5.68 -25.30 23.78
C ASP A 498 5.65 -26.81 23.44
N ALA A 499 6.53 -27.28 22.55
CA ALA A 499 6.56 -28.68 22.11
C ALA A 499 7.39 -29.60 23.05
N PHE A 500 8.41 -29.06 23.71
CA PHE A 500 9.26 -29.80 24.65
C PHE A 500 9.87 -28.88 25.72
N PRO A 501 10.22 -29.40 26.91
CA PRO A 501 10.87 -28.62 27.96
C PRO A 501 12.25 -28.10 27.50
N GLY A 502 12.46 -26.79 27.62
CA GLY A 502 13.70 -26.13 27.21
C GLY A 502 13.70 -25.49 25.83
N PHE A 503 12.54 -25.48 25.14
CA PHE A 503 12.40 -24.80 23.84
C PHE A 503 12.80 -23.31 23.93
N SER A 504 12.68 -22.69 25.11
CA SER A 504 13.02 -21.28 25.35
C SER A 504 14.50 -20.97 25.11
N ILE A 505 15.41 -21.94 25.28
CA ILE A 505 16.84 -21.76 24.98
C ILE A 505 17.04 -21.63 23.47
N LEU A 506 16.47 -22.55 22.70
CA LEU A 506 16.51 -22.52 21.24
C LEU A 506 15.87 -21.23 20.71
N LEU A 507 14.74 -20.85 21.29
CA LEU A 507 14.05 -19.60 20.97
C LEU A 507 14.96 -18.39 21.21
N ALA A 508 15.57 -18.28 22.39
CA ALA A 508 16.47 -17.18 22.73
C ALA A 508 17.67 -17.10 21.78
N LEU A 509 18.34 -18.23 21.50
CA LEU A 509 19.46 -18.29 20.54
C LEU A 509 19.04 -17.87 19.13
N SER A 510 17.86 -18.31 18.68
CA SER A 510 17.32 -17.97 17.36
C SER A 510 16.99 -16.47 17.24
N VAL A 511 16.38 -15.88 18.27
CA VAL A 511 16.06 -14.45 18.31
C VAL A 511 17.32 -13.61 18.38
N LEU A 512 18.31 -13.98 19.19
CA LEU A 512 19.59 -13.28 19.26
C LEU A 512 20.34 -13.32 17.93
N SER A 513 20.37 -14.49 17.27
CA SER A 513 20.97 -14.64 15.94
C SER A 513 20.26 -13.78 14.89
N ALA A 514 18.92 -13.72 14.95
CA ALA A 514 18.12 -12.87 14.08
C ALA A 514 18.39 -11.38 14.31
N LEU A 515 18.42 -10.92 15.57
CA LEU A 515 18.72 -9.54 15.94
C LEU A 515 20.10 -9.11 15.47
N TYR A 516 21.12 -9.96 15.65
CA TYR A 516 22.45 -9.70 15.09
C TYR A 516 22.41 -9.61 13.56
N GLY A 517 21.69 -10.53 12.91
CA GLY A 517 21.48 -10.54 11.46
C GLY A 517 20.76 -9.30 10.93
N LEU A 518 19.95 -8.62 11.74
CA LEU A 518 19.34 -7.34 11.34
C LEU A 518 20.40 -6.27 11.08
N PHE A 519 21.42 -6.17 11.94
CA PHE A 519 22.50 -5.21 11.78
C PHE A 519 23.54 -5.68 10.76
N ASN A 520 23.96 -6.95 10.84
CA ASN A 520 24.98 -7.53 9.97
C ASN A 520 24.45 -8.78 9.23
N PRO A 521 23.68 -8.59 8.13
CA PRO A 521 23.06 -9.70 7.39
C PRO A 521 24.08 -10.65 6.77
N GLY A 522 25.31 -10.19 6.53
CA GLY A 522 26.39 -11.01 6.01
C GLY A 522 27.29 -11.65 7.07
N PHE A 523 27.08 -11.41 8.37
CA PHE A 523 27.94 -11.93 9.45
C PHE A 523 29.45 -11.74 9.18
N GLY A 524 29.83 -10.65 8.50
CA GLY A 524 31.22 -10.35 8.12
C GLY A 524 31.79 -11.19 6.96
N THR A 525 31.01 -12.03 6.29
CA THR A 525 31.49 -12.87 5.18
C THR A 525 31.53 -12.18 3.83
N TRP A 526 30.89 -11.02 3.67
CA TRP A 526 30.94 -10.24 2.43
C TRP A 526 32.14 -9.28 2.44
N ARG A 527 33.10 -9.48 1.53
CA ARG A 527 34.07 -8.45 1.13
C ARG A 527 33.64 -7.94 -0.24
N GLY A 528 33.31 -6.66 -0.34
CA GLY A 528 33.10 -6.03 -1.65
C GLY A 528 34.35 -6.17 -2.52
N CYS A 529 34.21 -6.06 -3.84
CA CYS A 529 35.36 -6.03 -4.76
C CYS A 529 36.29 -4.90 -4.32
N GLY A 530 37.42 -5.24 -3.70
CA GLY A 530 38.42 -4.27 -3.29
C GLY A 530 39.07 -3.65 -4.51
N PHE A 531 38.99 -2.32 -4.64
CA PHE A 531 39.86 -1.58 -5.55
C PHE A 531 41.31 -1.81 -5.10
N GLY A 532 42.14 -2.29 -6.03
CA GLY A 532 43.51 -2.72 -5.78
C GLY A 532 44.43 -1.63 -5.25
N ALA A 533 45.46 -2.10 -4.53
CA ALA A 533 46.79 -1.54 -4.38
C ALA A 533 46.99 -0.08 -4.83
N LYS A 534 47.09 0.83 -3.86
CA LYS A 534 47.85 2.07 -4.08
C LYS A 534 49.33 1.71 -4.20
N ILE A 535 49.73 1.60 -5.46
CA ILE A 535 51.01 1.97 -6.06
C ILE A 535 51.94 2.70 -5.07
N ASN A 536 52.99 2.00 -4.61
CA ASN A 536 54.23 2.67 -4.20
C ASN A 536 54.95 3.09 -5.48
N VAL A 537 54.91 4.38 -5.79
CA VAL A 537 55.98 5.00 -6.59
C VAL A 537 56.91 5.66 -5.60
N SER A 538 58.17 5.24 -5.69
CA SER A 538 59.37 5.80 -5.07
C SER A 538 59.46 7.33 -5.15
#